data_AF-A0A7W6AFZ8-F1
#
_entry.id   AF-A0A7W6AFZ8-F1
#
_cell.length_a   1.000
_cell.length_b   1.000
_cell.length_c   1.000
_cell.angle_alpha   90.00
_cell.angle_beta   90.00
_cell.angle_gamma   90.00
#
_symmetry.space_group_name_H-M   'P 1'
#
loop_
_entity.id
_entity.type
_entity.pdbx_description
1 polymer ?
#
loop_
_entity_poly.entity_id
_entity_poly.type
_entity_poly.pdbx_seq_one_letter_code
_entity_poly.pdbx_strand_id
1 'polypeptide(L)'
;MLSSRLPGLAVALLAASIATGCSSDVNPMKAAMVGAGYGPKAVETPEFIESSRRSGSSYMPVGKDEPKRPIRARNATAQKSLEADLEAARTRNEARGKTAEGAGKGIAKGLKPAEAPAE
;
A
#
# COMPACT_ATOMS: atom_id res chain seq x y z
N MET A 1 46.97 -31.53 17.39
CA MET A 1 45.61 -31.30 17.94
C MET A 1 44.84 -30.31 17.05
N LEU A 2 44.47 -30.69 15.82
CA LEU A 2 43.84 -29.75 14.88
C LEU A 2 42.79 -30.41 13.96
N SER A 3 42.03 -31.39 14.45
CA SER A 3 41.07 -32.13 13.61
C SER A 3 39.62 -32.15 14.12
N SER A 4 39.31 -31.65 15.32
CA SER A 4 37.93 -31.67 15.85
C SER A 4 37.06 -30.46 15.49
N ARG A 5 37.58 -29.45 14.77
CA ARG A 5 36.81 -28.24 14.42
C ARG A 5 36.27 -28.21 12.99
N LEU A 6 36.72 -29.12 12.12
CA LEU A 6 36.22 -29.24 10.74
C LEU A 6 34.75 -29.66 10.63
N PRO A 7 34.22 -30.64 11.38
CA PRO A 7 32.83 -31.06 11.20
C PRO A 7 31.84 -29.98 11.68
N GLY A 8 32.19 -29.22 12.72
CA GLY A 8 31.36 -28.12 13.22
C GLY A 8 31.26 -26.95 12.24
N LEU A 9 32.34 -26.64 11.51
CA LEU A 9 32.33 -25.59 10.49
C LEU A 9 31.47 -25.97 9.29
N ALA A 10 31.56 -27.23 8.83
CA ALA A 10 30.76 -27.72 7.71
C ALA A 10 29.25 -27.73 8.02
N VAL A 11 28.87 -28.14 9.23
CA VAL A 11 27.48 -28.12 9.69
C VAL A 11 26.96 -26.68 9.85
N ALA A 12 27.79 -25.76 10.34
CA ALA A 12 27.42 -24.35 10.47
C ALA A 12 27.23 -23.65 9.11
N LEU A 13 28.08 -23.95 8.12
CA LEU A 13 27.94 -23.45 6.75
C LEU A 13 26.69 -24.01 6.06
N LEU A 14 26.40 -25.29 6.25
CA LEU A 14 25.20 -25.92 5.71
C LEU A 14 23.93 -25.31 6.33
N ALA A 15 23.89 -25.11 7.65
CA ALA A 15 22.77 -24.48 8.34
C ALA A 15 22.54 -23.02 7.89
N ALA A 16 23.61 -22.26 7.67
CA ALA A 16 23.51 -20.88 7.15
C ALA A 16 22.96 -20.82 5.71
N SER A 17 23.29 -21.81 4.87
CA SER A 17 22.76 -21.90 3.50
C SER A 17 21.26 -22.22 3.46
N ILE A 18 20.75 -23.02 4.40
CA ILE A 18 19.32 -23.36 4.49
C ILE A 18 18.52 -22.16 5.03
N ALA A 19 19.07 -21.41 6.00
CA ALA A 19 18.41 -20.23 6.57
C ALA A 19 18.30 -19.04 5.59
N THR A 20 19.23 -18.93 4.64
CA THR A 20 19.21 -17.90 3.59
C THR A 20 18.44 -18.31 2.33
N GLY A 21 18.19 -19.60 2.13
CA GLY A 21 17.44 -20.11 0.96
C GLY A 21 15.97 -19.70 0.90
N CYS A 22 15.34 -19.36 2.02
CA CYS A 22 13.92 -19.01 2.08
C CYS A 22 13.61 -17.55 1.67
N SER A 23 14.62 -16.69 1.59
CA SER A 23 14.45 -15.34 1.03
C SER A 23 15.03 -15.30 -0.37
N SER A 24 14.19 -15.03 -1.37
CA SER A 24 14.54 -15.12 -2.79
C SER A 24 15.72 -14.23 -3.21
N ASP A 25 16.07 -13.25 -2.37
CA ASP A 25 17.11 -12.25 -2.61
C ASP A 25 18.50 -12.68 -2.12
N VAL A 26 18.60 -13.65 -1.20
CA VAL A 26 19.89 -14.13 -0.64
C VAL A 26 20.15 -15.62 -0.89
N ASN A 27 19.39 -16.24 -1.79
CA ASN A 27 19.55 -17.66 -2.13
C ASN A 27 20.85 -17.89 -2.93
N PRO A 28 21.84 -18.62 -2.38
CA PRO A 28 23.11 -18.89 -3.07
C PRO A 28 22.93 -19.73 -4.36
N MET A 29 21.90 -20.55 -4.43
CA MET A 29 21.58 -21.36 -5.61
C MET A 29 21.07 -20.49 -6.77
N LYS A 30 20.35 -19.39 -6.48
CA LYS A 30 19.94 -18.40 -7.48
C LYS A 30 21.16 -17.69 -8.07
N ALA A 31 22.12 -17.28 -7.23
CA ALA A 31 23.36 -16.66 -7.69
C ALA A 31 24.17 -17.60 -8.60
N ALA A 32 24.28 -18.88 -8.24
CA ALA A 32 24.93 -19.89 -9.07
C ALA A 32 24.21 -20.11 -10.41
N MET A 33 22.87 -20.19 -10.41
CA MET A 33 22.07 -20.40 -11.62
C MET A 33 22.13 -19.19 -12.57
N VAL A 34 22.07 -17.97 -12.03
CA VAL A 34 22.20 -16.70 -12.80
C VAL A 34 23.62 -16.56 -13.35
N GLY A 35 24.66 -16.84 -12.55
CA GLY A 35 26.05 -16.82 -13.01
C GLY A 35 26.36 -17.88 -14.09
N ALA A 36 25.68 -19.02 -14.04
CA ALA A 36 25.77 -20.08 -15.06
C ALA A 36 24.89 -19.80 -16.30
N GLY A 37 24.18 -18.67 -16.36
CA GLY A 37 23.36 -18.28 -17.52
C GLY A 37 21.99 -18.97 -17.62
N TYR A 38 21.63 -19.81 -16.64
CA TYR A 38 20.34 -20.51 -16.60
C TYR A 38 19.29 -19.80 -15.72
N GLY A 39 19.65 -18.66 -15.10
CA GLY A 39 18.77 -17.87 -14.25
C GLY A 39 18.17 -16.65 -14.96
N PRO A 40 17.10 -16.06 -14.41
CA PRO A 40 16.55 -14.81 -14.91
C PRO A 40 17.63 -13.72 -14.88
N LYS A 41 17.75 -12.96 -15.98
CA LYS A 41 18.71 -11.85 -16.06
C LYS A 41 18.42 -10.86 -14.93
N ALA A 42 19.47 -10.42 -14.25
CA ALA A 42 19.35 -9.34 -13.30
C ALA A 42 18.79 -8.11 -14.05
N VAL A 43 17.62 -7.65 -13.63
CA VAL A 43 17.03 -6.42 -14.15
C VAL A 43 17.72 -5.28 -13.42
N GLU A 44 18.53 -4.50 -14.13
CA GLU A 44 19.09 -3.27 -13.57
C GLU A 44 17.96 -2.36 -13.12
N THR A 45 18.11 -1.83 -11.91
CA THR A 45 17.11 -0.95 -11.34
C THR A 45 17.30 0.45 -11.94
N PRO A 46 16.25 1.10 -12.47
CA PRO A 46 16.35 2.47 -12.95
C PRO A 46 16.94 3.45 -11.91
N GLU A 47 17.74 4.41 -12.35
CA GLU A 47 18.49 5.35 -11.48
C GLU A 47 17.59 6.14 -10.51
N PHE A 48 16.36 6.50 -10.93
CA PHE A 48 15.42 7.20 -10.07
C PHE A 48 14.92 6.32 -8.90
N ILE A 49 14.94 4.99 -9.05
CA ILE A 49 14.57 4.05 -7.99
C ILE A 49 15.74 3.86 -7.03
N GLU A 50 16.97 3.82 -7.53
CA GLU A 50 18.16 3.77 -6.68
C GLU A 50 18.31 5.03 -5.82
N SER A 51 18.11 6.19 -6.41
CA SER A 51 18.24 7.49 -5.72
C SER A 51 17.06 7.84 -4.80
N SER A 52 15.85 7.32 -5.07
CA SER A 52 14.69 7.51 -4.18
C SER A 52 14.64 6.53 -3.01
N ARG A 53 15.37 5.40 -3.09
CA ARG A 53 15.45 4.42 -2.00
C ARG A 53 16.24 5.02 -0.84
N ARG A 54 15.60 5.09 0.32
CA ARG A 54 16.26 5.51 1.56
C ARG A 54 17.34 4.48 1.91
N SER A 55 18.60 4.91 1.97
CA SER A 55 19.71 4.05 2.41
C SER A 55 19.43 3.51 3.81
N GLY A 56 19.50 2.18 3.98
CA GLY A 56 19.30 1.54 5.29
C GLY A 56 17.84 1.38 5.73
N SER A 57 16.84 1.62 4.87
CA SER A 57 15.48 1.18 5.17
C SER A 57 15.40 -0.35 5.00
N SER A 58 15.59 -1.09 6.08
CA SER A 58 15.09 -2.47 6.16
C SER A 58 13.63 -2.44 5.76
N TYR A 59 13.27 -3.26 4.78
CA TYR A 59 11.89 -3.54 4.37
C TYR A 59 10.97 -3.51 5.59
N MET A 60 9.95 -2.65 5.57
CA MET A 60 9.01 -2.55 6.69
C MET A 60 8.27 -3.89 6.76
N PRO A 61 8.43 -4.68 7.84
CA PRO A 61 7.87 -6.02 7.89
C PRO A 61 6.35 -5.92 7.84
N VAL A 62 5.77 -6.30 6.70
CA VAL A 62 4.33 -6.57 6.59
C VAL A 62 3.98 -7.63 7.64
N GLY A 63 3.08 -7.27 8.56
CA GLY A 63 2.73 -8.09 9.72
C GLY A 63 3.22 -7.56 11.08
N LYS A 64 3.93 -6.42 11.14
CA LYS A 64 4.02 -5.69 12.41
C LYS A 64 2.75 -4.88 12.61
N ASP A 65 1.86 -5.43 13.44
CA ASP A 65 0.75 -4.69 14.01
C ASP A 65 1.34 -3.52 14.83
N GLU A 66 1.16 -2.31 14.31
CA GLU A 66 1.30 -1.08 15.10
C GLU A 66 0.45 -1.25 16.38
N PRO A 67 0.92 -0.84 17.56
CA PRO A 67 0.12 -0.94 18.78
C PRO A 67 -1.26 -0.33 18.54
N LYS A 68 -2.29 -1.19 18.63
CA LYS A 68 -3.67 -0.78 18.36
C LYS A 68 -3.98 0.43 19.24
N ARG A 69 -4.31 1.54 18.59
CA ARG A 69 -4.73 2.75 19.29
C ARG A 69 -5.88 2.39 20.24
N PRO A 70 -5.85 2.86 21.51
CA PRO A 70 -6.93 2.60 22.44
C PRO A 70 -8.22 3.20 21.87
N ILE A 71 -9.14 2.34 21.45
CA ILE A 71 -10.47 2.73 20.97
C ILE A 71 -11.47 2.45 22.09
N ARG A 72 -12.17 3.51 22.53
CA ARG A 72 -13.29 3.39 23.45
C ARG A 72 -14.59 3.31 22.65
N ALA A 73 -15.46 2.36 22.98
CA ALA A 73 -16.82 2.36 22.47
C ALA A 73 -17.52 3.68 22.85
N ARG A 74 -18.20 4.31 21.89
CA ARG A 74 -19.03 5.50 22.17
C ARG A 74 -20.17 5.09 23.10
N ASN A 75 -20.39 5.84 24.18
CA ASN A 75 -21.54 5.65 25.05
C ASN A 75 -22.83 6.14 24.36
N ALA A 76 -23.99 5.77 24.89
CA ALA A 76 -25.29 6.09 24.27
C ALA A 76 -25.48 7.60 24.00
N THR A 77 -25.00 8.46 24.89
CA THR A 77 -25.05 9.92 24.70
C THR A 77 -24.23 10.37 23.50
N ALA A 78 -23.00 9.86 23.36
CA ALA A 78 -22.12 10.17 22.24
C ALA A 78 -22.59 9.57 20.91
N GLN A 79 -23.41 8.53 20.95
CA GLN A 79 -24.07 7.99 19.75
C GLN A 79 -25.22 8.90 19.32
N LYS A 80 -26.09 9.31 20.26
CA LYS A 80 -27.20 10.23 19.98
C LYS A 80 -26.73 11.59 19.47
N SER A 81 -25.62 12.11 20.00
CA SER A 81 -25.05 13.38 19.49
C SER A 81 -24.56 13.23 18.05
N LEU A 82 -23.91 12.11 17.72
CA LEU A 82 -23.43 11.83 16.36
C LEU A 82 -24.61 11.68 15.39
N GLU A 83 -25.69 11.03 15.81
CA GLU A 83 -26.91 10.92 15.01
C GLU A 83 -27.51 12.29 14.70
N ALA A 84 -27.62 13.16 15.71
CA ALA A 84 -28.10 14.53 15.52
C ALA A 84 -27.20 15.34 14.56
N ASP A 85 -25.87 15.19 14.67
CA ASP A 85 -24.92 15.86 13.79
C ASP A 85 -25.08 15.41 12.32
N LEU A 86 -25.28 14.10 12.11
CA LEU A 86 -25.48 13.52 10.79
C LEU A 86 -26.81 13.95 10.16
N GLU A 87 -27.91 13.96 10.93
CA GLU A 87 -29.23 14.42 10.46
C GLU A 87 -29.19 15.92 10.10
N ALA A 88 -28.49 16.72 10.91
CA ALA A 88 -28.28 18.14 10.63
C ALA A 88 -27.44 18.35 9.36
N ALA A 89 -26.40 17.53 9.15
CA ALA A 89 -25.59 17.56 7.92
C ALA A 89 -26.42 17.18 6.69
N ARG A 90 -27.23 16.12 6.79
CA ARG A 90 -28.16 15.71 5.74
C ARG A 90 -29.10 16.85 5.36
N THR A 91 -29.76 17.46 6.34
CA THR A 91 -30.71 18.56 6.11
C THR A 91 -30.04 19.74 5.39
N ARG A 92 -28.83 20.12 5.80
CA ARG A 92 -28.06 21.18 5.12
C ARG A 92 -27.71 20.82 3.67
N ASN A 93 -27.34 19.56 3.42
CA ASN A 93 -27.01 19.10 2.08
C ASN A 93 -28.24 19.06 1.17
N GLU A 94 -29.37 18.59 1.68
CA GLU A 94 -30.64 18.59 0.93
C GLU A 94 -31.09 20.01 0.57
N ALA A 95 -30.96 20.97 1.51
CA ALA A 95 -31.25 22.38 1.23
C ALA A 95 -30.34 22.95 0.14
N ARG A 96 -29.02 22.70 0.23
CA ARG A 96 -28.05 23.12 -0.80
C ARG A 96 -28.33 22.48 -2.15
N GLY A 97 -28.69 21.19 -2.18
CA GLY A 97 -29.06 20.47 -3.39
C GLY A 97 -30.28 21.09 -4.06
N LYS A 98 -31.33 21.41 -3.31
CA LYS A 98 -32.53 22.10 -3.82
C LYS A 98 -32.20 23.49 -4.39
N THR A 99 -31.33 24.25 -3.72
CA THR A 99 -30.87 25.55 -4.24
C THR A 99 -30.09 25.40 -5.54
N ALA A 100 -29.19 24.41 -5.63
CA ALA A 100 -28.43 24.14 -6.84
C ALA A 100 -29.33 23.66 -8.00
N GLU A 101 -30.32 22.81 -7.73
CA GLU A 101 -31.31 22.38 -8.72
C GLU A 101 -32.13 23.56 -9.25
N GLY A 102 -32.57 24.46 -8.36
CA GLY A 102 -33.27 25.69 -8.73
C GLY A 102 -32.42 26.59 -9.63
N ALA A 103 -31.15 26.80 -9.28
CA ALA A 103 -30.21 27.56 -10.10
C ALA A 103 -29.98 26.93 -11.47
N GLY A 104 -29.83 25.59 -11.54
CA GLY A 104 -29.68 24.86 -12.80
C GLY A 104 -30.90 24.99 -13.72
N LYS A 105 -32.12 24.90 -13.16
CA LYS A 105 -33.36 25.13 -13.92
C LYS A 105 -33.47 26.57 -14.44
N GLY A 106 -33.01 27.56 -13.65
CA GLY A 106 -32.93 28.96 -14.09
C GLY A 106 -32.00 29.15 -15.28
N ILE A 107 -30.83 28.51 -15.26
CA ILE A 107 -29.85 28.54 -16.37
C ILE A 107 -30.41 27.81 -17.61
N ALA A 108 -31.01 26.63 -17.44
CA ALA A 108 -31.58 25.85 -18.54
C ALA A 108 -32.73 26.58 -19.26
N LYS A 109 -33.52 27.40 -18.56
CA LYS A 109 -34.58 28.21 -19.16
C LYS A 109 -34.05 29.36 -20.05
N GLY A 110 -32.79 29.77 -19.84
CA GLY A 110 -32.12 30.81 -20.64
C GLY A 110 -31.29 30.27 -21.82
N LEU A 111 -31.09 28.96 -21.91
CA LEU A 111 -30.32 28.33 -22.98
C LEU A 111 -31.27 27.73 -24.03
N LYS A 112 -31.23 28.27 -25.25
CA LYS A 112 -31.90 27.67 -26.41
C LYS A 112 -31.14 26.39 -26.78
N PRO A 113 -31.80 25.22 -26.98
CA PRO A 113 -31.11 24.01 -27.41
C PRO A 113 -30.30 24.28 -28.69
N ALA A 114 -29.03 23.88 -28.70
CA ALA A 114 -28.21 23.97 -29.90
C ALA A 114 -28.79 23.02 -30.96
N GLU A 115 -29.09 23.57 -32.12
CA GLU A 115 -29.60 22.82 -33.27
C GLU A 115 -28.51 21.86 -33.74
N ALA A 116 -28.86 20.56 -33.87
CA ALA A 116 -27.91 19.53 -34.28
C ALA A 116 -27.38 19.83 -35.69
N PRO A 117 -26.09 19.64 -35.97
CA PRO A 117 -25.53 19.90 -37.29
C PRO A 117 -26.21 19.01 -38.33
N ALA A 118 -26.63 19.61 -39.44
CA ALA A 118 -27.17 18.89 -40.58
C ALA A 118 -26.08 18.01 -41.20
N GLU A 119 -26.43 16.76 -41.51
CA GLU A 119 -25.60 15.81 -42.27
C GLU A 119 -25.30 16.30 -43.70
#